data_AF-A0A8J7J5T2-F1
#
_entry.id   AF-A0A8J7J5T2-F1
#
_cell.length_a   1.000
_cell.length_b   1.000
_cell.length_c   1.000
_cell.angle_alpha   90.00
_cell.angle_beta   90.00
_cell.angle_gamma   90.00
#
_symmetry.space_group_name_H-M   'P 1'
#
loop_
_entity.id
_entity.type
_entity.pdbx_description
1 polymer ?
#
loop_
_entity_poly.entity_id
_entity_poly.type
_entity_poly.pdbx_seq_one_letter_code
_entity_poly.pdbx_strand_id
1 'polypeptide(L)'
;MNGEAKMNLNGLPNYLVTVLIIYFFWRINAITRIKIDRWAKDRGVDVLSKVYVPWHWYYPLCGGFHPANFRVTARNAQGEKEIYWIIGGGFLWLNDEIRVTNKGGKAHTMTNGKRDQFSDHSTGPTPDTTHLHKILYSPLGIKAFVVTWMICASVASYLLAQKYWVSYYRIANHGVSEKAIVLQLLPENHNLVRYSYKFGDKTFEGMRGSFPPNKSFNNLKVGEEVTIYFDPQHPETSLLGDPKAIFKDETIAVMIGGIAFPLLILLTLFFGNREISRKQR
;
A
#
# COMPACT_ATOMS: atom_id res chain seq x y z
N MET A 1 -38.31 9.84 -29.16
CA MET A 1 -37.47 8.81 -28.50
C MET A 1 -36.48 9.54 -27.61
N ASN A 2 -36.75 9.61 -26.30
CA ASN A 2 -35.89 10.30 -25.34
C ASN A 2 -34.77 9.33 -24.94
N GLY A 3 -33.56 9.57 -25.46
CA GLY A 3 -32.37 8.83 -25.07
C GLY A 3 -31.91 9.29 -23.70
N GLU A 4 -32.27 8.56 -22.64
CA GLU A 4 -31.67 8.75 -21.33
C GLU A 4 -30.20 8.32 -21.39
N ALA A 5 -29.30 9.30 -21.28
CA ALA A 5 -27.88 9.05 -21.08
C ALA A 5 -27.67 8.39 -19.71
N LYS A 6 -27.63 7.05 -19.67
CA LYS A 6 -27.18 6.31 -18.49
C LYS A 6 -25.70 6.57 -18.30
N MET A 7 -25.37 7.50 -17.39
CA MET A 7 -23.99 7.75 -16.97
C MET A 7 -23.47 6.46 -16.30
N ASN A 8 -22.50 5.82 -16.95
CA ASN A 8 -21.89 4.58 -16.47
C ASN A 8 -21.02 4.89 -15.24
N LEU A 9 -21.61 4.78 -14.06
CA LEU A 9 -20.95 5.06 -12.77
C LEU A 9 -19.93 3.99 -12.35
N ASN A 10 -19.76 2.90 -13.12
CA ASN A 10 -18.83 1.83 -12.79
C ASN A 10 -17.34 2.25 -12.84
N GLY A 11 -17.03 3.44 -13.40
CA GLY A 11 -15.67 3.99 -13.43
C GLY A 11 -15.34 4.96 -12.28
N LEU A 12 -16.35 5.64 -11.72
CA LEU A 12 -16.13 6.77 -10.79
C LEU A 12 -15.41 6.41 -9.47
N PRO A 13 -15.72 5.26 -8.82
CA PRO A 13 -15.09 4.89 -7.55
C PRO A 13 -13.59 4.63 -7.67
N ASN A 14 -13.15 4.13 -8.83
CA ASN A 14 -11.74 3.86 -9.07
C ASN A 14 -10.92 5.15 -9.14
N TYR A 15 -11.48 6.23 -9.68
CA TYR A 15 -10.78 7.52 -9.78
C TYR A 15 -10.52 8.14 -8.41
N LEU A 16 -11.50 8.15 -7.51
CA LEU A 16 -11.32 8.75 -6.19
C LEU A 16 -10.26 7.99 -5.36
N VAL A 17 -10.33 6.66 -5.35
CA VAL A 17 -9.33 5.82 -4.68
C VAL A 17 -7.94 6.07 -5.29
N THR A 18 -7.86 6.12 -6.62
CA THR A 18 -6.60 6.43 -7.32
C THR A 18 -6.06 7.81 -6.94
N VAL A 19 -6.89 8.84 -6.88
CA VAL A 19 -6.51 10.20 -6.48
C VAL A 19 -6.05 10.24 -5.02
N LEU A 20 -6.72 9.56 -4.10
CA LEU A 20 -6.32 9.47 -2.69
C LEU A 20 -4.98 8.75 -2.53
N ILE A 21 -4.79 7.66 -3.27
CA ILE A 21 -3.51 6.95 -3.33
C ILE A 21 -2.41 7.88 -3.85
N ILE A 22 -2.62 8.55 -4.98
CA ILE A 22 -1.67 9.51 -5.56
C ILE A 22 -1.34 10.62 -4.57
N TYR A 23 -2.35 11.22 -3.93
CA TYR A 23 -2.17 12.27 -2.94
C TYR A 23 -1.36 11.79 -1.74
N PHE A 24 -1.66 10.58 -1.23
CA PHE A 24 -0.93 9.96 -0.14
C PHE A 24 0.55 9.75 -0.52
N PHE A 25 0.83 9.19 -1.69
CA PHE A 25 2.19 9.01 -2.22
C PHE A 25 2.92 10.34 -2.39
N TRP A 26 2.25 11.34 -2.98
CA TRP A 26 2.80 12.68 -3.15
C TRP A 26 3.16 13.32 -1.81
N ARG A 27 2.29 13.18 -0.80
CA ARG A 27 2.52 13.73 0.55
C ARG A 27 3.69 13.05 1.25
N ILE A 28 3.81 11.72 1.17
CA ILE A 28 4.97 11.00 1.71
C ILE A 28 6.27 11.46 1.01
N ASN A 29 6.24 11.61 -0.30
CA ASN A 29 7.37 12.10 -1.09
C ASN A 29 7.81 13.50 -0.63
N ALA A 30 6.85 14.42 -0.46
CA ALA A 30 7.10 15.78 -0.01
C ALA A 30 7.71 15.80 1.41
N ILE A 31 7.15 15.05 2.36
CA ILE A 31 7.68 14.96 3.74
C ILE A 31 9.10 14.40 3.74
N THR A 32 9.36 13.37 2.93
CA THR A 32 10.69 12.74 2.85
C THR A 32 11.72 13.73 2.32
N ARG A 33 11.39 14.52 1.29
CA ARG A 33 12.30 15.56 0.77
C ARG A 33 12.66 16.60 1.83
N ILE A 34 11.69 17.04 2.63
CA ILE A 34 11.95 17.98 3.74
C ILE A 34 12.91 17.37 4.76
N LYS A 35 12.73 16.09 5.11
CA LYS A 35 13.65 15.44 6.06
C LYS A 35 15.06 15.25 5.47
N ILE A 36 15.18 14.97 4.17
CA ILE A 36 16.47 14.90 3.47
C ILE A 36 17.19 16.25 3.56
N ASP A 37 16.48 17.35 3.31
CA ASP A 37 17.08 18.70 3.37
C ASP A 37 17.54 19.04 4.79
N ARG A 38 16.77 18.65 5.82
CA ARG A 38 17.19 18.80 7.22
C ARG A 38 18.44 17.95 7.53
N TRP A 39 18.42 16.67 7.18
CA TRP A 39 19.58 15.78 7.35
C TRP A 39 20.84 16.36 6.71
N ALA A 40 20.70 16.96 5.53
CA ALA A 40 21.81 17.56 4.82
C ALA A 40 22.36 18.80 5.53
N LYS A 41 21.45 19.70 5.95
CA LYS A 41 21.79 20.89 6.75
C LYS A 41 22.51 20.53 8.03
N ASP A 42 22.01 19.55 8.79
CA ASP A 42 22.57 19.12 10.07
C ASP A 42 23.99 18.54 9.94
N ARG A 43 24.39 18.11 8.74
CA ARG A 43 25.73 17.58 8.43
C ARG A 43 26.62 18.54 7.65
N GLY A 44 26.15 19.75 7.36
CA GLY A 44 26.88 20.68 6.50
C GLY A 44 27.15 20.13 5.10
N VAL A 45 26.28 19.26 4.57
CA VAL A 45 26.38 18.77 3.20
C VAL A 45 25.41 19.52 2.30
N ASP A 46 25.86 19.88 1.10
CA ASP A 46 25.05 20.61 0.12
C ASP A 46 24.34 19.63 -0.82
N VAL A 47 23.01 19.63 -0.82
CA VAL A 47 22.21 18.69 -1.63
C VAL A 47 22.17 19.14 -3.08
N LEU A 48 22.88 18.42 -3.94
CA LEU A 48 22.91 18.69 -5.38
C LEU A 48 21.69 18.13 -6.11
N SER A 49 21.20 16.95 -5.71
CA SER A 49 19.99 16.37 -6.31
C SER A 49 19.29 15.34 -5.42
N LYS A 50 17.96 15.25 -5.57
CA LYS A 50 17.07 14.28 -4.91
C LYS A 50 16.26 13.54 -5.97
N VAL A 51 16.73 12.35 -6.37
CA VAL A 51 16.06 11.52 -7.37
C VAL A 51 15.22 10.46 -6.66
N TYR A 52 13.91 10.47 -6.88
CA TYR A 52 13.04 9.39 -6.41
C TYR A 52 13.41 8.11 -7.17
N VAL A 53 13.69 7.04 -6.43
CA VAL A 53 13.99 5.74 -7.02
C VAL A 53 12.89 4.79 -6.59
N PRO A 54 11.94 4.43 -7.46
CA PRO A 54 10.95 3.42 -7.13
C PRO A 54 11.67 2.07 -6.97
N TRP A 55 12.02 1.72 -5.73
CA TRP A 55 12.60 0.41 -5.42
C TRP A 55 11.53 -0.66 -5.54
N HIS A 56 11.74 -1.58 -6.47
CA HIS A 56 10.94 -2.80 -6.62
C HIS A 56 11.72 -3.93 -5.94
N TRP A 57 11.47 -4.20 -4.65
CA TRP A 57 11.91 -5.48 -4.08
C TRP A 57 10.93 -6.57 -4.52
N TYR A 58 11.43 -7.49 -5.34
CA TYR A 58 10.85 -8.82 -5.54
C TYR A 58 11.10 -9.64 -4.25
N TYR A 59 10.26 -9.45 -3.23
CA TYR A 59 10.16 -10.41 -2.12
C TYR A 59 8.75 -10.98 -2.09
N PRO A 60 8.59 -12.31 -2.19
CA PRO A 60 7.30 -12.95 -2.49
C PRO A 60 6.24 -12.82 -1.39
N LEU A 61 6.58 -12.30 -0.21
CA LEU A 61 5.67 -12.18 0.94
C LEU A 61 5.23 -10.75 1.25
N CYS A 62 5.94 -9.74 0.73
CA CYS A 62 5.67 -8.33 1.03
C CYS A 62 5.88 -7.50 -0.23
N GLY A 63 4.98 -7.60 -1.21
CA GLY A 63 4.92 -6.70 -2.38
C GLY A 63 4.49 -5.28 -2.00
N GLY A 64 5.07 -4.72 -0.94
CA GLY A 64 4.81 -3.39 -0.45
C GLY A 64 5.51 -2.37 -1.34
N PHE A 65 4.74 -1.50 -1.98
CA PHE A 65 5.30 -0.32 -2.61
C PHE A 65 5.95 0.55 -1.52
N HIS A 66 7.24 0.83 -1.62
CA HIS A 66 7.93 1.71 -0.68
C HIS A 66 7.92 3.16 -1.21
N PRO A 67 7.00 4.03 -0.73
CA PRO A 67 6.77 5.38 -1.28
C PRO A 67 7.94 6.37 -1.21
N ALA A 68 9.07 6.02 -0.59
CA ALA A 68 9.99 7.02 -0.04
C ALA A 68 11.48 6.72 -0.24
N ASN A 69 11.85 6.03 -1.32
CA ASN A 69 13.25 5.77 -1.62
C ASN A 69 13.86 6.88 -2.50
N PHE A 70 14.99 7.43 -2.05
CA PHE A 70 15.68 8.49 -2.76
C PHE A 70 17.15 8.15 -2.96
N ARG A 71 17.65 8.44 -4.16
CA ARG A 71 19.07 8.61 -4.41
C ARG A 71 19.39 10.09 -4.27
N VAL A 72 20.14 10.42 -3.23
CA VAL A 72 20.55 11.79 -2.94
C VAL A 72 22.00 11.95 -3.31
N THR A 73 22.26 12.95 -4.14
CA THR A 73 23.63 13.35 -4.48
C THR A 73 23.92 14.62 -3.71
N ALA A 74 24.95 14.64 -2.89
CA ALA A 74 25.32 15.80 -2.10
C ALA A 74 26.83 16.07 -2.17
N ARG A 75 27.25 17.26 -1.75
CA ARG A 75 28.64 17.66 -1.65
C ARG A 75 29.02 17.76 -0.17
N ASN A 76 30.09 17.08 0.24
CA ASN A 76 30.57 17.13 1.62
C ASN A 76 31.33 18.45 1.91
N ALA A 77 31.74 18.65 3.17
CA ALA A 77 32.45 19.85 3.59
C ALA A 77 33.79 20.07 2.86
N GLN A 78 34.40 18.99 2.35
CA GLN A 78 35.63 19.00 1.55
C GLN A 78 35.37 19.34 0.07
N GLY A 79 34.12 19.51 -0.32
CA GLY A 79 33.74 19.79 -1.71
C GLY A 79 33.58 18.54 -2.58
N GLU A 80 33.72 17.35 -2.02
CA GLU A 80 33.62 16.07 -2.75
C GLU A 80 32.17 15.63 -2.90
N LYS A 81 31.88 14.99 -4.02
CA LYS A 81 30.52 14.54 -4.36
C LYS A 81 30.27 13.14 -3.83
N GLU A 82 29.27 13.00 -2.98
CA GLU A 82 28.84 11.72 -2.41
C GLU A 82 27.43 11.33 -2.86
N ILE A 83 27.19 10.02 -2.95
CA ILE A 83 25.88 9.46 -3.27
C ILE A 83 25.38 8.69 -2.07
N TYR A 84 24.21 9.09 -1.61
CA TYR A 84 23.50 8.51 -0.49
C TYR A 84 22.23 7.82 -0.99
N TRP A 85 22.05 6.59 -0.55
CA TRP A 85 20.76 5.92 -0.67
C TRP A 85 20.00 6.14 0.62
N ILE A 86 18.92 6.89 0.48
CA ILE A 86 18.03 7.23 1.57
C ILE A 86 16.80 6.36 1.42
N ILE A 87 16.73 5.36 2.29
CA ILE A 87 15.56 4.49 2.40
C ILE A 87 14.64 5.16 3.40
N GLY A 88 13.68 5.94 2.89
CA GLY A 88 12.56 6.39 3.70
C GLY A 88 11.76 5.16 4.11
N GLY A 89 11.63 4.95 5.42
CA GLY A 89 10.90 3.80 5.98
C GLY A 89 9.56 3.61 5.27
N GLY A 90 9.18 2.35 5.03
CA GLY A 90 7.95 2.01 4.32
C GLY A 90 6.67 2.51 5.00
N PHE A 91 5.54 2.04 4.50
CA PHE A 91 4.14 2.34 4.86
C PHE A 91 3.79 2.51 6.36
N LEU A 92 4.68 2.13 7.29
CA LEU A 92 4.56 2.22 8.74
C LEU A 92 5.54 3.27 9.31
N TRP A 93 5.25 4.55 9.11
CA TRP A 93 5.95 5.64 9.80
C TRP A 93 5.36 5.87 11.19
N LEU A 94 5.99 5.24 12.18
CA LEU A 94 5.96 5.67 13.59
C LEU A 94 7.37 6.01 14.13
N ASN A 95 8.43 5.86 13.34
CA ASN A 95 9.81 6.17 13.76
C ASN A 95 10.43 7.29 12.92
N ASP A 96 11.16 8.19 13.58
CA ASP A 96 11.82 9.36 12.99
C ASP A 96 13.16 9.06 12.27
N GLU A 97 13.51 7.79 12.12
CA GLU A 97 14.83 7.39 11.63
C GLU A 97 14.92 7.38 10.10
N ILE A 98 15.97 8.03 9.58
CA ILE A 98 16.38 7.90 8.19
C ILE A 98 17.60 6.98 8.12
N ARG A 99 17.53 5.90 7.35
CA ARG A 99 18.70 5.08 7.08
C ARG A 99 19.41 5.62 5.85
N VAL A 100 20.67 5.98 6.04
CA VAL A 100 21.53 6.50 4.98
C VAL A 100 22.66 5.52 4.76
N THR A 101 22.78 5.00 3.53
CA THR A 101 23.89 4.11 3.15
C THR A 101 24.72 4.78 2.06
N ASN A 102 26.04 4.83 2.28
CA ASN A 102 27.06 5.19 1.28
C ASN A 102 27.37 3.96 0.40
N LYS A 103 27.84 4.16 -0.85
CA LYS A 103 28.41 3.12 -1.74
C LYS A 103 29.39 2.14 -1.05
N GLY A 104 30.10 2.55 0.01
CA GLY A 104 30.98 1.71 0.82
C GLY A 104 30.26 0.77 1.80
N GLY A 105 28.93 0.65 1.74
CA GLY A 105 28.15 -0.34 2.49
C GLY A 105 28.00 -0.07 4.00
N LYS A 106 28.67 0.96 4.54
CA LYS A 106 28.46 1.38 5.93
C LYS A 106 27.10 2.07 6.04
N ALA A 107 26.15 1.35 6.63
CA ALA A 107 24.86 1.91 7.02
C ALA A 107 25.05 2.77 8.26
N HIS A 108 24.64 4.03 8.19
CA HIS A 108 24.53 4.88 9.36
C HIS A 108 23.05 4.99 9.71
N THR A 109 22.65 4.39 10.84
CA THR A 109 21.31 4.57 11.38
C THR A 109 21.24 5.94 12.04
N MET A 110 20.32 6.77 11.57
CA MET A 110 20.02 8.04 12.20
C MET A 110 19.06 7.78 13.37
N THR A 111 19.60 7.41 14.53
CA THR A 111 18.84 7.56 15.78
C THR A 111 18.80 9.06 16.08
N ASN A 112 17.68 9.55 16.61
CA ASN A 112 17.55 10.95 17.03
C ASN A 112 18.52 11.15 18.21
N GLY A 113 19.79 11.44 17.89
CA GLY A 113 20.87 11.55 18.84
C GLY A 113 20.52 12.56 19.92
N LYS A 114 20.86 12.21 21.17
CA LYS A 114 20.70 13.06 22.35
C LYS A 114 21.08 14.50 21.98
N ARG A 115 20.13 15.39 22.23
CA ARG A 115 20.26 16.84 22.19
C ARG A 115 21.25 17.25 23.27
N ASP A 116 22.55 17.01 23.04
CA ASP A 116 23.60 17.42 23.96
C ASP A 116 23.75 18.94 23.87
N GLN A 117 23.22 19.59 24.90
CA GLN A 117 23.64 20.88 25.46
C GLN A 117 24.11 21.96 24.46
N PHE A 118 23.18 22.48 23.66
CA PHE A 118 23.28 23.85 23.17
C PHE A 118 22.42 24.73 24.09
N SER A 119 23.06 25.40 25.04
CA SER A 119 22.44 26.35 25.96
C SER A 119 22.16 27.66 25.23
N ASP A 120 21.00 27.75 24.56
CA ASP A 120 20.50 28.99 23.99
C ASP A 120 19.64 29.77 24.99
N HIS A 121 20.17 30.92 25.44
CA HIS A 121 19.40 31.99 26.07
C HIS A 121 18.57 32.73 25.01
N SER A 122 17.41 32.17 24.62
CA SER A 122 16.36 32.94 23.97
C SER A 122 15.05 32.81 24.76
N THR A 123 14.74 33.82 25.57
CA THR A 123 13.52 33.94 26.38
C THR A 123 12.36 34.56 25.58
N GLY A 124 12.20 34.14 24.33
CA GLY A 124 11.02 34.52 23.55
C GLY A 124 9.76 33.84 24.11
N PRO A 125 8.61 34.53 24.17
CA PRO A 125 7.37 33.92 24.64
C PRO A 125 7.01 32.74 23.73
N THR A 126 6.99 31.54 24.31
CA THR A 126 6.59 30.33 23.60
C THR A 126 5.15 30.49 23.13
N PRO A 127 4.85 30.38 21.83
CA PRO A 127 3.49 30.51 21.33
C PRO A 127 2.60 29.48 22.00
N ASP A 128 1.46 29.93 22.51
CA ASP A 128 0.50 29.08 23.19
C ASP A 128 -0.05 28.01 22.23
N THR A 129 0.51 26.80 22.33
CA THR A 129 0.10 25.63 21.55
C THR A 129 -1.02 24.85 22.23
N THR A 130 -1.52 25.31 23.40
CA THR A 130 -2.50 24.55 24.20
C THR A 130 -3.88 24.47 23.53
N HIS A 131 -4.24 25.43 22.68
CA HIS A 131 -5.59 25.50 22.13
C HIS A 131 -5.92 24.41 21.10
N LEU A 132 -5.00 24.09 20.18
CA LEU A 132 -5.22 23.02 19.18
C LEU A 132 -5.11 21.62 19.79
N HIS A 133 -4.27 21.47 20.83
CA HIS A 133 -4.15 20.22 21.56
C HIS A 133 -5.46 19.92 22.33
N LYS A 134 -6.07 20.93 22.96
CA LYS A 134 -7.35 20.76 23.67
C LYS A 134 -8.51 20.35 22.75
N ILE A 135 -8.58 20.89 21.53
CA ILE A 135 -9.68 20.58 20.59
C ILE A 135 -9.55 19.16 20.02
N LEU A 136 -8.35 18.74 19.60
CA LEU A 136 -8.15 17.43 18.95
C LEU A 136 -8.27 16.24 19.93
N TYR A 137 -7.81 16.41 21.17
CA TYR A 137 -7.96 15.41 22.22
C TYR A 137 -9.22 15.63 23.06
N SER A 138 -10.07 16.57 22.67
CA SER A 138 -11.40 16.66 23.25
C SER A 138 -12.16 15.35 22.95
N PRO A 139 -13.07 14.95 23.84
CA PRO A 139 -13.98 13.83 23.57
C PRO A 139 -14.71 14.00 22.23
N LEU A 140 -14.97 15.24 21.80
CA LEU A 140 -15.62 15.53 20.51
C LEU A 140 -14.69 15.25 19.32
N GLY A 141 -13.41 15.61 19.40
CA GLY A 141 -12.41 15.35 18.36
C GLY A 141 -12.17 13.87 18.13
N ILE A 142 -12.06 13.10 19.22
CA ILE A 142 -11.91 11.63 19.16
C ILE A 142 -13.16 10.98 18.55
N LYS A 143 -14.37 11.40 18.97
CA LYS A 143 -15.63 10.90 18.38
C LYS A 143 -15.70 11.18 16.89
N ALA A 144 -15.40 12.41 16.46
CA ALA A 144 -15.40 12.77 15.05
C ALA A 144 -14.40 11.92 14.25
N PHE A 145 -13.19 11.71 14.77
CA PHE A 145 -12.19 10.83 14.16
C PHE A 145 -12.72 9.39 13.99
N VAL A 146 -13.25 8.78 15.05
CA VAL A 146 -13.76 7.40 15.02
C VAL A 146 -14.91 7.25 14.03
N VAL A 147 -15.88 8.17 14.05
CA VAL A 147 -17.02 8.14 13.10
C VAL A 147 -16.52 8.28 11.66
N THR A 148 -15.59 9.20 11.41
CA THR A 148 -15.02 9.40 10.07
C THR A 148 -14.29 8.14 9.60
N TRP A 149 -13.49 7.53 10.47
CA TRP A 149 -12.80 6.28 10.18
C TRP A 149 -13.76 5.14 9.86
N MET A 150 -14.82 4.95 10.64
CA MET A 150 -15.83 3.91 10.39
C MET A 150 -16.51 4.09 9.02
N ILE A 151 -16.85 5.33 8.65
CA ILE A 151 -17.43 5.64 7.33
C ILE A 151 -16.42 5.29 6.23
N CYS A 152 -15.18 5.77 6.34
CA CYS A 152 -14.16 5.50 5.33
C CYS A 152 -13.83 4.00 5.23
N ALA A 153 -13.82 3.28 6.36
CA ALA A 153 -13.61 1.84 6.40
C ALA A 153 -14.72 1.07 5.69
N SER A 154 -15.97 1.43 5.96
CA SER A 154 -17.14 0.83 5.29
C SER A 154 -17.10 1.04 3.78
N VAL A 155 -16.79 2.27 3.34
CA VAL A 155 -16.65 2.59 1.91
C VAL A 155 -15.49 1.81 1.29
N ALA A 156 -14.32 1.78 1.92
CA ALA A 156 -13.16 1.08 1.40
C ALA A 156 -13.41 -0.43 1.29
N SER A 157 -13.98 -1.06 2.32
CA SER A 157 -14.36 -2.49 2.29
C SER A 157 -15.36 -2.77 1.16
N TYR A 158 -16.38 -1.93 0.98
CA TYR A 158 -17.35 -2.07 -0.10
C TYR A 158 -16.68 -2.03 -1.47
N LEU A 159 -15.83 -1.04 -1.72
CA LEU A 159 -15.12 -0.89 -3.01
C LEU A 159 -14.17 -2.06 -3.29
N LEU A 160 -13.48 -2.57 -2.27
CA LEU A 160 -12.61 -3.74 -2.41
C LEU A 160 -13.42 -5.02 -2.69
N ALA A 161 -14.57 -5.18 -2.03
CA ALA A 161 -15.42 -6.37 -2.18
C ALA A 161 -16.08 -6.46 -3.56
N GLN A 162 -16.43 -5.34 -4.20
CA GLN A 162 -17.23 -5.34 -5.44
C GLN A 162 -16.66 -6.20 -6.57
N LYS A 163 -15.33 -6.29 -6.69
CA LYS A 163 -14.71 -6.88 -7.89
C LYS A 163 -14.79 -8.41 -7.93
N TYR A 164 -14.58 -9.08 -6.81
CA TYR A 164 -14.43 -10.54 -6.78
C TYR A 164 -15.25 -11.22 -5.69
N TRP A 165 -15.73 -10.47 -4.68
CA TRP A 165 -16.34 -11.08 -3.50
C TRP A 165 -17.68 -11.75 -3.83
N VAL A 166 -18.49 -11.14 -4.69
CA VAL A 166 -19.78 -11.72 -5.11
C VAL A 166 -19.59 -13.01 -5.90
N SER A 167 -18.66 -13.04 -6.87
CA SER A 167 -18.41 -14.27 -7.64
C SER A 167 -17.81 -15.36 -6.76
N TYR A 168 -16.92 -15.02 -5.82
CA TYR A 168 -16.33 -16.00 -4.91
C TYR A 168 -17.36 -16.56 -3.94
N TYR A 169 -18.25 -15.71 -3.42
CA TYR A 169 -19.38 -16.15 -2.62
C TYR A 169 -20.28 -17.12 -3.39
N ARG A 170 -20.61 -16.82 -4.66
CA ARG A 170 -21.41 -17.73 -5.50
C ARG A 170 -20.71 -19.06 -5.72
N ILE A 171 -19.43 -19.06 -6.12
CA ILE A 171 -18.67 -20.30 -6.34
C ILE A 171 -18.50 -21.09 -5.02
N ALA A 172 -18.31 -20.42 -3.87
CA ALA A 172 -18.18 -21.08 -2.58
C ALA A 172 -19.46 -21.79 -2.11
N ASN A 173 -20.64 -21.29 -2.52
CA ASN A 173 -21.94 -21.84 -2.11
C ASN A 173 -22.59 -22.74 -3.16
N HIS A 174 -22.35 -22.47 -4.44
CA HIS A 174 -23.05 -23.09 -5.57
C HIS A 174 -22.09 -23.58 -6.68
N GLY A 175 -20.79 -23.43 -6.49
CA GLY A 175 -19.80 -23.83 -7.49
C GLY A 175 -19.74 -25.35 -7.64
N VAL A 176 -19.44 -25.77 -8.87
CA VAL A 176 -19.18 -27.17 -9.21
C VAL A 176 -17.70 -27.36 -9.48
N SER A 177 -17.18 -28.56 -9.17
CA SER A 177 -15.78 -28.90 -9.41
C SER A 177 -15.59 -29.55 -10.79
N GLU A 178 -14.50 -29.22 -11.47
CA GLU A 178 -14.12 -29.81 -12.76
C GLU A 178 -12.60 -29.94 -12.90
N LYS A 179 -12.14 -30.76 -13.85
CA LYS A 179 -10.72 -30.83 -14.21
C LYS A 179 -10.35 -29.74 -15.22
N ALA A 180 -9.23 -29.09 -14.96
CA ALA A 180 -8.61 -28.13 -15.86
C ALA A 180 -7.17 -28.56 -16.18
N ILE A 181 -6.64 -28.09 -17.30
CA ILE A 181 -5.25 -28.32 -17.72
C ILE A 181 -4.46 -27.04 -17.51
N VAL A 182 -3.31 -27.14 -16.85
CA VAL A 182 -2.38 -26.02 -16.71
C VAL A 182 -1.81 -25.65 -18.07
N LEU A 183 -2.06 -24.42 -18.51
CA LEU A 183 -1.53 -23.86 -19.75
C LEU A 183 -0.18 -23.17 -19.53
N GLN A 184 -0.03 -22.44 -18.43
CA GLN A 184 1.13 -21.61 -18.16
C GLN A 184 1.32 -21.40 -16.67
N LEU A 185 2.59 -21.37 -16.23
CA LEU A 185 3.00 -20.95 -14.90
C LEU A 185 3.63 -19.55 -15.00
N LEU A 186 3.18 -18.61 -14.17
CA LEU A 186 3.59 -17.20 -14.19
C LEU A 186 4.24 -16.82 -12.85
N PRO A 187 5.50 -17.25 -12.59
CA PRO A 187 6.18 -16.99 -11.31
C PRO A 187 6.36 -15.49 -11.04
N GLU A 188 6.57 -14.70 -12.08
CA GLU A 188 6.72 -13.24 -12.00
C GLU A 188 5.43 -12.50 -11.62
N ASN A 189 4.27 -13.14 -11.80
CA ASN A 189 2.96 -12.56 -11.52
C ASN A 189 2.34 -13.24 -10.30
N HIS A 190 2.93 -13.07 -9.11
CA HIS A 190 2.39 -13.63 -7.85
C HIS A 190 2.12 -15.14 -7.90
N ASN A 191 2.95 -15.91 -8.60
CA ASN A 191 2.78 -17.36 -8.75
C ASN A 191 1.40 -17.75 -9.31
N LEU A 192 0.92 -16.99 -10.30
CA LEU A 192 -0.35 -17.27 -10.98
C LEU A 192 -0.20 -18.45 -11.94
N VAL A 193 -1.26 -19.25 -12.04
CA VAL A 193 -1.40 -20.37 -12.96
C VAL A 193 -2.50 -20.04 -13.94
N ARG A 194 -2.20 -20.10 -15.24
CA ARG A 194 -3.20 -20.04 -16.31
C ARG A 194 -3.63 -21.45 -16.65
N TYR A 195 -4.93 -21.69 -16.77
CA TYR A 195 -5.49 -23.01 -17.02
C TYR A 195 -6.68 -22.94 -17.97
N SER A 196 -6.99 -24.06 -18.64
CA SER A 196 -8.21 -24.23 -19.45
C SER A 196 -9.05 -25.41 -18.97
N TYR A 197 -10.37 -25.32 -19.16
CA TYR A 197 -11.32 -26.39 -18.86
C TYR A 197 -12.46 -26.35 -19.85
N LYS A 198 -13.20 -27.45 -19.93
CA LYS A 198 -14.38 -27.56 -20.79
C LYS A 198 -15.63 -27.61 -19.93
N PHE A 199 -16.68 -26.93 -20.38
CA PHE A 199 -18.02 -27.03 -19.82
C PHE A 199 -19.04 -26.98 -20.96
N GLY A 200 -19.73 -28.09 -21.19
CA GLY A 200 -20.46 -28.33 -22.43
C GLY A 200 -19.51 -28.33 -23.64
N ASP A 201 -19.93 -27.70 -24.75
CA ASP A 201 -19.14 -27.61 -25.99
C ASP A 201 -18.15 -26.44 -26.02
N LYS A 202 -17.99 -25.73 -24.89
CA LYS A 202 -17.15 -24.53 -24.80
C LYS A 202 -15.92 -24.77 -23.95
N THR A 203 -14.81 -24.16 -24.36
CA THR A 203 -13.57 -24.11 -23.58
C THR A 203 -13.47 -22.75 -22.91
N PHE A 204 -13.18 -22.76 -21.62
CA PHE A 204 -12.97 -21.58 -20.79
C PHE A 204 -11.54 -21.55 -20.29
N GLU A 205 -11.05 -20.36 -19.97
CA GLU A 205 -9.75 -20.16 -19.36
C GLU A 205 -9.86 -19.34 -18.09
N GLY A 206 -9.01 -19.65 -17.12
CA GLY A 206 -8.89 -18.91 -15.88
C GLY A 206 -7.43 -18.65 -15.53
N MET A 207 -7.21 -17.73 -14.59
CA MET A 207 -5.89 -17.40 -14.07
C MET A 207 -5.97 -17.14 -12.57
N ARG A 208 -5.33 -18.00 -11.77
CA ARG A 208 -5.32 -17.85 -10.30
C ARG A 208 -4.13 -18.54 -9.65
N GLY A 209 -3.82 -18.18 -8.42
CA GLY A 209 -2.90 -18.94 -7.58
C GLY A 209 -3.48 -20.32 -7.27
N SER A 210 -2.61 -21.31 -7.09
CA SER A 210 -3.03 -22.68 -6.78
C SER A 210 -3.28 -22.87 -5.28
N PHE A 211 -4.48 -23.32 -4.93
CA PHE A 211 -4.89 -23.65 -3.57
C PHE A 211 -5.21 -25.15 -3.45
N PRO A 212 -5.12 -25.74 -2.24
CA PRO A 212 -5.59 -27.11 -1.99
C PRO A 212 -7.01 -27.32 -2.56
N PRO A 213 -7.32 -28.50 -3.14
CA PRO A 213 -6.53 -29.73 -3.10
C PRO A 213 -5.40 -29.80 -4.14
N ASN A 214 -5.18 -28.74 -4.92
CA ASN A 214 -4.11 -28.73 -5.92
C ASN A 214 -2.73 -28.63 -5.26
N LYS A 215 -1.71 -29.06 -6.00
CA LYS A 215 -0.32 -28.88 -5.59
C LYS A 215 0.01 -27.39 -5.49
N SER A 216 0.93 -27.04 -4.60
CA SER A 216 1.53 -25.71 -4.55
C SER A 216 2.17 -25.35 -5.89
N PHE A 217 2.21 -24.06 -6.23
CA PHE A 217 2.76 -23.54 -7.48
C PHE A 217 4.10 -24.18 -7.92
N ASN A 218 5.07 -24.29 -7.00
CA ASN A 218 6.41 -24.81 -7.29
C ASN A 218 6.43 -26.30 -7.72
N ASN A 219 5.34 -27.02 -7.50
CA ASN A 219 5.21 -28.45 -7.80
C ASN A 219 4.26 -28.74 -8.97
N LEU A 220 3.65 -27.70 -9.56
CA LEU A 220 2.81 -27.82 -10.75
C LEU A 220 3.66 -27.84 -12.01
N LYS A 221 3.14 -28.50 -13.05
CA LYS A 221 3.73 -28.51 -14.40
C LYS A 221 2.71 -28.09 -15.44
N VAL A 222 3.17 -27.51 -16.55
CA VAL A 222 2.34 -27.28 -17.73
C VAL A 222 1.85 -28.61 -18.29
N GLY A 223 0.58 -28.68 -18.68
CA GLY A 223 -0.11 -29.90 -19.10
C GLY A 223 -0.67 -30.74 -17.95
N GLU A 224 -0.39 -30.39 -16.69
CA GLU A 224 -0.93 -31.12 -15.54
C GLU A 224 -2.42 -30.85 -15.32
N GLU A 225 -3.15 -31.89 -14.92
CA GLU A 225 -4.54 -31.77 -14.47
C GLU A 225 -4.62 -31.17 -13.07
N VAL A 226 -5.47 -30.15 -12.93
CA VAL A 226 -5.77 -29.48 -11.68
C VAL A 226 -7.29 -29.43 -11.46
N THR A 227 -7.71 -29.35 -10.21
CA THR A 227 -9.11 -29.24 -9.82
C THR A 227 -9.48 -27.77 -9.72
N ILE A 228 -10.49 -27.36 -10.48
CA ILE A 228 -11.07 -26.02 -10.39
C ILE A 228 -12.48 -26.09 -9.85
N TYR A 229 -12.99 -24.94 -9.41
CA TYR A 229 -14.39 -24.74 -9.09
C TYR A 229 -14.90 -23.54 -9.87
N PHE A 230 -16.07 -23.63 -10.46
CA PHE A 230 -16.66 -22.54 -11.24
C PHE A 230 -18.17 -22.46 -11.00
N ASP A 231 -18.75 -21.33 -11.39
CA ASP A 231 -20.20 -21.12 -11.33
C ASP A 231 -20.84 -21.58 -12.66
N PRO A 232 -21.71 -22.60 -12.68
CA PRO A 232 -22.37 -23.07 -13.91
C PRO A 232 -23.17 -21.99 -14.65
N GLN A 233 -23.70 -20.98 -13.93
CA GLN A 233 -24.44 -19.87 -14.54
C GLN A 233 -23.51 -18.83 -15.16
N HIS A 234 -22.24 -18.79 -14.72
CA HIS A 234 -21.21 -17.85 -15.13
C HIS A 234 -19.88 -18.59 -15.33
N PRO A 235 -19.80 -19.50 -16.33
CA PRO A 235 -18.67 -20.40 -16.48
C PRO A 235 -17.37 -19.69 -16.87
N GLU A 236 -17.39 -18.39 -17.18
CA GLU A 236 -16.20 -17.53 -17.29
C GLU A 236 -15.52 -17.23 -15.95
N THR A 237 -16.19 -17.49 -14.83
CA THR A 237 -15.66 -17.27 -13.47
C THR A 237 -15.29 -18.60 -12.81
N SER A 238 -14.01 -18.78 -12.51
CA SER A 238 -13.48 -19.98 -11.85
C SER A 238 -12.41 -19.68 -10.80
N LEU A 239 -12.21 -20.64 -9.91
CA LEU A 239 -11.23 -20.67 -8.83
C LEU A 239 -10.39 -21.94 -8.93
N LEU A 240 -9.09 -21.83 -8.65
CA LEU A 240 -8.15 -22.94 -8.70
C LEU A 240 -7.88 -23.50 -7.30
N GLY A 241 -8.83 -24.30 -6.80
CA GLY A 241 -8.79 -24.91 -5.46
C GLY A 241 -10.08 -24.67 -4.67
N ASP A 242 -10.08 -25.05 -3.38
CA ASP A 242 -11.25 -24.99 -2.50
C ASP A 242 -11.83 -23.56 -2.42
N PRO A 243 -13.05 -23.34 -2.97
CA PRO A 243 -13.61 -22.00 -3.06
C PRO A 243 -13.98 -21.43 -1.68
N LYS A 244 -14.25 -22.27 -0.68
CA LYS A 244 -14.57 -21.80 0.68
C LYS A 244 -13.34 -21.24 1.38
N ALA A 245 -12.21 -21.93 1.26
CA ALA A 245 -10.93 -21.45 1.77
C ALA A 245 -10.53 -20.12 1.10
N ILE A 246 -10.59 -20.07 -0.24
CA ILE A 246 -10.26 -18.85 -1.01
C ILE A 246 -11.20 -17.69 -0.63
N PHE A 247 -12.50 -17.93 -0.52
CA PHE A 247 -13.46 -16.90 -0.13
C PHE A 247 -13.20 -16.35 1.27
N LYS A 248 -12.84 -17.22 2.23
CA LYS A 248 -12.46 -16.81 3.59
C LYS A 248 -11.21 -15.93 3.57
N ASP A 249 -10.16 -16.35 2.85
CA ASP A 249 -8.91 -15.60 2.76
C ASP A 249 -9.10 -14.22 2.12
N GLU A 250 -9.88 -14.17 1.02
CA GLU A 250 -10.23 -12.90 0.37
C GLU A 250 -11.06 -12.01 1.30
N THR A 251 -12.00 -12.57 2.05
CA THR A 251 -12.79 -11.82 3.04
C THR A 251 -11.91 -11.21 4.12
N ILE A 252 -10.94 -11.97 4.64
CA ILE A 252 -9.97 -11.46 5.62
C ILE A 252 -9.14 -10.33 5.00
N ALA A 253 -8.64 -10.51 3.77
CA ALA A 253 -7.88 -9.49 3.07
C ALA A 253 -8.68 -8.19 2.84
N VAL A 254 -9.94 -8.30 2.43
CA VAL A 254 -10.86 -7.15 2.26
C VAL A 254 -11.11 -6.44 3.59
N MET A 255 -11.29 -7.19 4.68
CA MET A 255 -11.49 -6.59 6.01
C MET A 255 -10.24 -5.87 6.49
N ILE A 256 -9.06 -6.49 6.40
CA ILE A 256 -7.80 -5.84 6.78
C ILE A 256 -7.55 -4.61 5.92
N GLY A 257 -7.66 -4.72 4.59
CA GLY A 257 -7.45 -3.62 3.67
C GLY A 257 -8.43 -2.48 3.91
N GLY A 258 -9.71 -2.79 4.05
CA GLY A 258 -10.77 -1.81 4.29
C GLY A 258 -10.68 -1.12 5.64
N ILE A 259 -10.18 -1.78 6.69
CA ILE A 259 -10.02 -1.18 8.02
C ILE A 259 -8.70 -0.41 8.15
N ALA A 260 -7.59 -1.03 7.76
CA ALA A 260 -6.25 -0.50 7.98
C ALA A 260 -5.93 0.69 7.06
N PHE A 261 -6.34 0.63 5.79
CA PHE A 261 -5.99 1.67 4.82
C PHE A 261 -6.60 3.04 5.18
N PRO A 262 -7.91 3.16 5.49
CA PRO A 262 -8.50 4.41 5.95
C PRO A 262 -7.93 4.90 7.28
N LEU A 263 -7.62 3.98 8.20
CA LEU A 263 -6.99 4.35 9.46
C LEU A 263 -5.68 5.08 9.20
N LEU A 264 -4.80 4.51 8.36
CA LEU A 264 -3.51 5.10 8.04
C LEU A 264 -3.66 6.46 7.34
N ILE A 265 -4.58 6.59 6.37
CA ILE A 265 -4.87 7.88 5.73
C ILE A 265 -5.26 8.91 6.78
N LEU A 266 -6.23 8.60 7.64
CA LEU A 266 -6.71 9.54 8.65
C LEU A 266 -5.63 9.88 9.68
N LEU A 267 -4.84 8.91 10.13
CA LEU A 267 -3.69 9.17 11.01
C LEU A 267 -2.71 10.15 10.35
N THR A 268 -2.35 9.95 9.08
CA THR A 268 -1.45 10.91 8.41
C THR A 268 -2.08 12.28 8.28
N LEU A 269 -3.38 12.41 7.97
CA LEU A 269 -4.06 13.69 7.83
C LEU A 269 -4.14 14.42 9.18
N PHE A 270 -4.59 13.72 10.23
CA PHE A 270 -4.76 14.27 11.58
C PHE A 270 -3.43 14.65 12.25
N PHE A 271 -2.39 13.83 12.10
CA PHE A 271 -1.11 14.06 12.77
C PHE A 271 -0.08 14.80 11.90
N GLY A 272 -0.09 14.58 10.58
CA GLY A 272 0.91 15.17 9.67
C GLY A 272 0.80 16.69 9.50
N ASN A 273 -0.39 17.29 9.67
CA ASN A 273 -0.54 18.74 9.56
C ASN A 273 0.08 19.52 10.74
N ARG A 274 0.38 18.84 11.86
CA ARG A 274 0.96 19.48 13.05
C ARG A 274 2.40 19.94 12.85
N GLU A 275 3.16 19.24 12.01
CA GLU A 275 4.57 19.57 11.82
C GLU A 275 4.77 20.80 10.92
N ILE A 276 3.80 21.11 10.06
CA ILE A 276 3.85 22.28 9.15
C ILE A 276 3.52 23.56 9.92
N SER A 277 2.46 23.56 10.73
CA SER A 277 2.07 24.74 11.52
C SER A 277 3.08 25.13 12.60
N ARG A 278 3.92 24.19 13.07
CA ARG A 278 5.03 24.49 13.99
C ARG A 278 6.24 25.15 13.32
N LYS A 279 6.33 25.12 11.98
CA LYS A 279 7.49 25.64 11.22
C LYS A 279 7.22 26.98 10.53
N GLN A 280 5.95 27.38 10.43
CA GLN A 280 5.54 28.71 9.95
C GLN A 280 5.46 29.75 11.08
N ARG A 281 5.70 29.32 12.33
CA ARG A 281 5.87 30.18 13.49
C ARG A 281 7.32 30.10 13.92
#